data_AF-A0A3R7CU21-F1
#
_entry.id   AF-A0A3R7CU21-F1
#
_cell.length_a   1.000
_cell.length_b   1.000
_cell.length_c   1.000
_cell.angle_alpha   90.00
_cell.angle_beta   90.00
_cell.angle_gamma   90.00
#
_symmetry.space_group_name_H-M   'P 1'
#
loop_
_entity.id
_entity.type
_entity.pdbx_description
1 polymer ?
#
loop_
_entity_poly.entity_id
_entity_poly.type
_entity_poly.pdbx_seq_one_letter_code
_entity_poly.pdbx_strand_id
1 'polypeptide(L)'
;GDDHKDALAVLWRLLVGSTLHLIWTQHNKVQYEASTPLPSLVWLELSYLGWMTSVRRWLPLEDPDCPVRVSALQVLHTLRTYPNYRLLQSKHLNSLLLVPTSSIAMSAGR
;
A
#
# COMPACT_ATOMS: atom_id res chain seq x y z
N GLY A 1 10.82 -17.65 12.05
CA GLY A 1 9.40 -18.05 12.30
C GLY A 1 8.65 -17.04 13.17
N ASP A 2 9.36 -16.12 13.83
CA ASP A 2 8.82 -14.93 14.48
C ASP A 2 9.14 -13.65 13.69
N ASP A 3 10.16 -13.70 12.84
CA ASP A 3 10.86 -12.56 12.24
C ASP A 3 10.01 -11.71 11.27
N HIS A 4 8.89 -12.26 10.80
CA HIS A 4 7.96 -11.58 9.90
C HIS A 4 6.61 -11.24 10.53
N LYS A 5 6.35 -11.64 11.78
CA LYS A 5 5.02 -11.44 12.37
C LYS A 5 4.68 -9.96 12.53
N ASP A 6 5.62 -9.17 13.02
CA ASP A 6 5.43 -7.73 13.20
C ASP A 6 5.25 -7.01 11.85
N ALA A 7 6.04 -7.40 10.85
CA ALA A 7 5.91 -6.89 9.50
C ALA A 7 4.55 -7.24 8.88
N LEU A 8 4.09 -8.49 9.03
CA LEU A 8 2.76 -8.92 8.60
C LEU A 8 1.66 -8.15 9.32
N ALA A 9 1.80 -7.91 10.64
CA ALA A 9 0.84 -7.13 11.41
C ALA A 9 0.76 -5.68 10.94
N VAL A 10 1.89 -5.06 10.59
CA VAL A 10 1.92 -3.73 9.96
C VAL A 10 1.23 -3.75 8.60
N LEU A 11 1.66 -4.63 7.69
CA LEU A 11 1.10 -4.72 6.35
C LEU A 11 -0.40 -4.99 6.36
N TRP A 12 -0.86 -5.85 7.28
CA TRP A 12 -2.26 -6.12 7.53
C TRP A 12 -3.03 -4.90 8.01
N ARG A 13 -2.51 -4.15 9.00
CA ARG A 13 -3.14 -2.90 9.47
C ARG A 13 -3.27 -1.88 8.35
N LEU A 14 -2.25 -1.72 7.51
CA LEU A 14 -2.28 -0.83 6.35
C LEU A 14 -3.35 -1.26 5.34
N LEU A 15 -3.46 -2.57 5.06
CA LEU A 15 -4.47 -3.14 4.16
C LEU A 15 -5.89 -2.90 4.70
N VAL A 16 -6.12 -3.26 5.96
CA VAL A 16 -7.43 -3.09 6.62
C VAL A 16 -7.82 -1.62 6.66
N GLY A 17 -6.92 -0.74 7.08
CA GLY A 17 -7.16 0.70 7.12
C GLY A 17 -7.55 1.28 5.76
N SER A 18 -6.79 0.96 4.70
CA SER A 18 -7.12 1.43 3.35
C SER A 18 -8.41 0.83 2.81
N THR A 19 -8.70 -0.44 3.14
CA THR A 19 -9.91 -1.13 2.66
C THR A 19 -11.16 -0.60 3.35
N LEU A 20 -11.10 -0.38 4.67
CA LEU A 20 -12.19 0.25 5.42
C LEU A 20 -12.47 1.67 4.91
N HIS A 21 -11.43 2.45 4.65
CA HIS A 21 -11.58 3.78 4.05
C HIS A 21 -12.22 3.73 2.66
N LEU A 22 -11.84 2.76 1.82
CA LEU A 22 -12.46 2.54 0.52
C LEU A 22 -13.95 2.17 0.67
N ILE A 23 -14.28 1.23 1.56
CA ILE A 23 -15.67 0.82 1.84
C ILE A 23 -16.50 2.02 2.26
N TRP A 24 -16.01 2.77 3.24
CA TRP A 24 -16.67 3.98 3.73
C TRP A 24 -16.92 5.00 2.62
N THR A 25 -15.90 5.30 1.82
CA THR A 25 -15.99 6.27 0.73
C THR A 25 -17.00 5.85 -0.32
N GLN A 26 -16.99 4.58 -0.74
CA GLN A 26 -17.92 4.08 -1.75
C GLN A 26 -19.35 3.97 -1.22
N HIS A 27 -19.52 3.56 0.04
CA HIS A 27 -20.82 3.56 0.70
C HIS A 27 -21.44 4.96 0.66
N ASN A 28 -20.68 5.98 1.05
CA ASN A 28 -21.16 7.36 1.06
C ASN A 28 -21.50 7.88 -0.34
N LYS A 29 -20.71 7.53 -1.36
CA LYS A 29 -21.04 7.88 -2.76
C LYS A 29 -22.36 7.28 -3.23
N VAL A 30 -22.61 6.01 -2.89
CA VAL A 30 -23.87 5.34 -3.25
C VAL A 30 -25.03 5.97 -2.48
N GLN A 31 -24.85 6.23 -1.18
CA GLN A 31 -25.91 6.76 -0.32
C GLN A 31 -26.27 8.22 -0.63
N TYR A 32 -25.28 9.07 -0.91
CA TYR A 32 -25.45 10.52 -0.95
C TYR A 32 -25.23 11.15 -2.33
N GLU A 33 -24.56 10.47 -3.26
CA GLU A 33 -24.19 11.03 -4.57
C GLU A 33 -24.82 10.27 -5.75
N ALA A 34 -25.81 9.39 -5.49
CA ALA A 34 -26.47 8.55 -6.49
C ALA A 34 -25.51 7.74 -7.38
N SER A 35 -24.32 7.42 -6.86
CA SER A 35 -23.33 6.58 -7.55
C SER A 35 -23.78 5.12 -7.56
N THR A 36 -23.37 4.36 -8.58
CA THR A 36 -23.58 2.92 -8.61
C THR A 36 -22.53 2.18 -7.79
N PRO A 37 -22.87 1.07 -7.12
CA PRO A 37 -21.88 0.22 -6.46
C PRO A 37 -20.79 -0.26 -7.42
N LEU A 38 -19.55 -0.32 -6.94
CA LEU A 38 -18.44 -0.80 -7.75
C LEU A 38 -18.57 -2.30 -8.06
N PRO A 39 -18.20 -2.75 -9.26
CA PRO A 39 -18.05 -4.16 -9.58
C PRO A 39 -16.94 -4.82 -8.75
N SER A 40 -17.05 -6.13 -8.48
CA SER A 40 -16.11 -6.88 -7.63
C SER A 40 -14.65 -6.81 -8.08
N LEU A 41 -14.38 -6.78 -9.39
CA LEU A 41 -13.02 -6.65 -9.91
C LEU A 41 -12.40 -5.29 -9.58
N VAL A 42 -13.21 -4.22 -9.62
CA VAL A 42 -12.78 -2.86 -9.31
C VAL A 42 -12.52 -2.71 -7.81
N TRP A 43 -13.30 -3.39 -6.95
CA TRP A 43 -12.99 -3.48 -5.53
C TRP A 43 -11.62 -4.10 -5.26
N LEU A 44 -11.28 -5.19 -5.94
CA LEU A 44 -9.99 -5.85 -5.78
C LEU A 44 -8.83 -4.91 -6.19
N GLU A 45 -8.95 -4.27 -7.34
CA GLU A 45 -7.93 -3.36 -7.86
C GLU A 45 -7.75 -2.12 -6.98
N LEU A 46 -8.84 -1.47 -6.56
CA LEU A 46 -8.78 -0.29 -5.70
C LEU A 46 -8.29 -0.62 -4.28
N SER A 47 -8.67 -1.77 -3.71
CA SER A 47 -8.17 -2.21 -2.41
C SER A 47 -6.66 -2.45 -2.46
N TYR A 48 -6.17 -3.08 -3.55
CA TYR A 48 -4.75 -3.24 -3.79
C TYR A 48 -4.03 -1.89 -3.90
N LEU A 49 -4.52 -0.97 -4.75
CA LEU A 49 -3.91 0.35 -4.93
C LEU A 49 -3.90 1.19 -3.65
N GLY A 50 -4.99 1.18 -2.89
CA GLY A 50 -5.09 1.85 -1.60
C GLY A 50 -4.06 1.30 -0.62
N TRP A 51 -3.94 -0.03 -0.54
CA TRP A 51 -2.95 -0.68 0.31
C TRP A 51 -1.51 -0.35 -0.11
N MET A 52 -1.18 -0.44 -1.40
CA MET A 52 0.17 -0.13 -1.88
C MET A 52 0.54 1.34 -1.66
N THR A 53 -0.44 2.25 -1.74
CA THR A 53 -0.25 3.67 -1.43
C THR A 53 0.06 3.87 0.05
N SER A 54 -0.66 3.20 0.95
CA SER A 54 -0.39 3.21 2.39
C SER A 54 1.00 2.65 2.72
N VAL A 55 1.38 1.53 2.11
CA VAL A 55 2.71 0.91 2.25
C VAL A 55 3.81 1.87 1.77
N ARG A 56 3.64 2.50 0.60
CA ARG A 56 4.61 3.44 0.06
C ARG A 56 4.78 4.69 0.94
N ARG A 57 3.70 5.16 1.56
CA ARG A 57 3.75 6.29 2.51
C ARG A 57 4.40 5.90 3.83
N TRP A 58 4.20 4.66 4.27
CA TRP A 58 4.74 4.14 5.53
C TRP A 58 6.26 3.88 5.45
N LEU A 59 6.75 3.26 4.37
CA LEU A 59 8.15 2.83 4.22
C LEU A 59 9.23 3.92 4.46
N PRO A 60 9.04 5.20 4.06
CA PRO A 60 9.99 6.28 4.32
C PRO A 60 9.90 6.89 5.72
N LEU A 61 8.82 6.63 6.47
CA LEU A 61 8.65 7.15 7.84
C LEU A 61 9.42 6.32 8.86
N GLU A 62 9.74 5.07 8.52
CA GLU A 62 10.48 4.16 9.36
C GLU A 62 11.99 4.33 9.18
N ASP A 63 12.75 4.05 10.24
CA ASP A 63 14.21 4.01 10.20
C ASP A 63 14.68 3.02 9.09
N PRO A 64 15.63 3.40 8.22
CA PRO A 64 16.16 2.52 7.18
C PRO A 64 16.61 1.15 7.68
N ASP A 65 17.19 1.10 8.89
CA ASP A 65 17.75 -0.10 9.53
C ASP A 65 16.73 -0.77 10.48
N CYS A 66 15.48 -0.28 10.52
CA CYS A 66 14.41 -0.91 11.28
C CYS A 66 14.16 -2.35 10.79
N PRO A 67 14.26 -3.37 11.66
CA PRO A 67 14.08 -4.77 11.26
C PRO A 67 12.68 -5.04 10.72
N VAL A 68 11.65 -4.34 11.24
CA VAL A 68 10.27 -4.46 10.74
C VAL A 68 10.14 -3.93 9.32
N ARG A 69 10.84 -2.85 8.98
CA ARG A 69 10.86 -2.28 7.62
C ARG A 69 11.50 -3.23 6.62
N VAL A 70 12.67 -3.79 6.95
CA VAL A 70 13.37 -4.77 6.11
C VAL A 70 12.52 -6.02 5.92
N SER A 71 11.94 -6.53 7.01
CA SER A 71 11.05 -7.69 7.03
C SER A 71 9.79 -7.44 6.18
N ALA A 72 9.20 -6.24 6.24
CA ALA A 72 8.06 -5.87 5.41
C ALA A 72 8.40 -5.85 3.92
N LEU A 73 9.56 -5.33 3.54
CA LEU A 73 10.03 -5.37 2.14
C LEU A 73 10.22 -6.80 1.64
N GLN A 74 10.76 -7.70 2.47
CA GLN A 74 10.89 -9.12 2.14
C GLN A 74 9.53 -9.79 1.96
N VAL A 75 8.58 -9.56 2.88
CA VAL A 75 7.20 -10.08 2.76
C VAL A 75 6.53 -9.56 1.48
N LEU A 76 6.66 -8.26 1.17
CA LEU A 76 6.13 -7.68 -0.06
C LEU A 76 6.76 -8.31 -1.32
N HIS A 77 8.06 -8.57 -1.30
CA HIS A 77 8.75 -9.26 -2.39
C HIS A 77 8.18 -10.68 -2.59
N THR A 78 7.99 -11.43 -1.50
CA THR A 78 7.37 -12.76 -1.53
C THR A 78 5.94 -12.69 -2.05
N LEU A 79 5.14 -11.73 -1.59
CA LEU A 79 3.74 -11.57 -2.04
C LEU A 79 3.64 -11.35 -3.55
N ARG A 80 4.57 -10.59 -4.14
CA ARG A 80 4.64 -10.36 -5.59
C ARG A 80 4.90 -11.63 -6.40
N THR A 81 5.45 -12.68 -5.79
CA THR A 81 5.66 -13.96 -6.48
C THR A 81 4.36 -14.75 -6.67
N TYR A 82 3.32 -14.51 -5.86
CA TYR A 82 2.05 -15.23 -5.99
C TYR A 82 1.24 -14.76 -7.20
N PRO A 83 0.56 -15.66 -7.93
CA PRO A 83 -0.12 -15.34 -9.20
C PRO A 83 -1.12 -14.17 -9.11
N ASN A 84 -1.91 -14.14 -8.03
CA ASN A 84 -2.95 -13.12 -7.84
C ASN A 84 -2.37 -11.71 -7.68
N TYR A 85 -1.29 -11.59 -6.92
CA TYR A 85 -0.58 -10.32 -6.75
C TYR A 85 0.24 -9.94 -7.97
N ARG A 86 0.80 -10.93 -8.67
CA ARG A 86 1.55 -10.71 -9.91
C ARG A 86 0.68 -10.09 -11.00
N LEU A 87 -0.57 -10.55 -11.14
CA LEU A 87 -1.53 -9.96 -12.07
C LEU A 87 -1.80 -8.48 -11.73
N LEU A 88 -2.09 -8.18 -10.46
CA LEU A 88 -2.34 -6.81 -9.99
C LEU A 88 -1.10 -5.91 -10.15
N GLN A 89 0.09 -6.45 -9.89
CA GLN A 89 1.34 -5.74 -10.09
C GLN A 89 1.61 -5.45 -11.57
N SER A 90 1.33 -6.39 -12.47
CA SER A 90 1.52 -6.19 -13.91
C SER A 90 0.62 -5.08 -14.47
N LYS A 91 -0.61 -4.97 -13.93
CA LYS A 91 -1.54 -3.87 -14.25
C LYS A 91 -1.13 -2.54 -13.63
N HIS A 92 -0.46 -2.56 -12.48
CA HIS A 92 -0.11 -1.38 -11.70
C HIS A 92 1.37 -1.37 -11.31
N LEU A 93 2.25 -1.38 -12.32
CA LEU A 93 3.72 -1.45 -12.16
C LEU A 93 4.29 -0.37 -11.24
N ASN A 94 3.67 0.81 -11.23
CA ASN A 94 4.12 1.96 -10.46
C ASN A 94 3.58 2.00 -9.01
N SER A 95 2.81 1.00 -8.57
CA SER A 95 2.12 0.98 -7.27
C SER A 95 3.07 0.96 -6.05
N LEU A 96 4.33 0.55 -6.24
CA LEU A 96 5.37 0.50 -5.22
C LEU A 96 6.67 1.22 -5.59
N LEU A 97 6.67 2.10 -6.60
CA LEU A 97 7.85 2.93 -6.85
C LEU A 97 8.06 3.85 -5.64
N LEU A 98 9.01 3.48 -4.79
CA LEU A 98 9.66 4.36 -3.84
C LEU A 98 10.46 5.34 -4.69
N VAL A 99 9.84 6.47 -5.03
CA VAL A 99 10.60 7.59 -5.58
C VAL A 99 11.60 7.96 -4.50
N PRO A 100 12.91 8.01 -4.78
CA PRO A 100 13.85 8.59 -3.85
C PRO A 100 13.35 10.00 -3.59
N THR A 101 12.95 10.32 -2.36
CA THR A 101 12.94 11.70 -1.91
C THR A 101 14.40 12.09 -1.86
N SER A 102 15.00 12.39 -3.01
CA SER A 102 16.24 13.16 -3.08
C SER A 102 16.01 14.35 -2.18
N SER A 103 16.85 14.45 -1.15
CA SER A 103 16.87 15.54 -0.20
C SER A 103 16.75 16.88 -0.94
N ILE A 104 15.52 17.40 -1.04
CA ILE A 104 15.26 18.82 -1.28
C ILE A 104 15.09 19.41 0.11
N ALA A 105 16.15 19.32 0.90
CA ALA A 105 16.33 20.11 2.10
C ALA A 105 17.77 20.60 2.09
N MET A 106 17.91 21.84 1.59
CA MET A 106 19.00 22.78 1.85
C MET A 106 20.29 22.62 1.02
N SER A 107 20.17 22.91 -0.28
CA SER A 107 21.21 23.69 -0.99
C SER A 107 20.56 24.93 -1.60
N ALA A 108 20.16 25.86 -0.75
CA ALA A 108 19.91 27.25 -1.09
C ALA A 108 20.22 28.04 0.20
N GLY A 109 21.15 28.96 0.29
CA GLY A 109 22.13 29.48 -0.64
C GLY A 109 22.89 30.57 0.11
N ARG A 110 24.17 30.75 -0.26
CA ARG A 110 25.16 31.74 0.23
C ARG A 110 25.72 31.51 1.63
#